data_AF-A0A238KE35-F1
#
_entry.id   AF-A0A238KE35-F1
#
_cell.length_a   1.000
_cell.length_b   1.000
_cell.length_c   1.000
_cell.angle_alpha   90.00
_cell.angle_beta   90.00
_cell.angle_gamma   90.00
#
_symmetry.space_group_name_H-M   'P 1'
#
loop_
_entity.id
_entity.type
_entity.pdbx_description
1 polymer ?
#
loop_
_entity_poly.entity_id
_entity_poly.type
_entity_poly.pdbx_seq_one_letter_code
_entity_poly.pdbx_strand_id
1 'polypeptide(L)'
;METIINARSETVFDKSAFQGVGRAVVPVDGWYEWTGEKRHKTVWRIETADGTPLLFAAITDRWTAPGGQHVDQFAAVTCEPNDDLRPIHHRMGVLLRPEDVRTWLNGSDKQAASLCVPWPNGRLKIEKAEGVDWSGP
;
A
#
# COMPACT_ATOMS: atom_id res chain seq x y z
N MET A 1 5.52 -0.04 20.51
CA MET A 1 4.71 0.61 19.47
C MET A 1 4.49 -0.43 18.39
N GLU A 2 3.24 -0.79 18.11
CA GLU A 2 2.95 -1.76 17.05
C GLU A 2 3.44 -1.22 15.71
N THR A 3 4.12 -2.06 14.92
CA THR A 3 4.57 -1.70 13.58
C THR A 3 3.35 -1.44 12.71
N ILE A 4 3.13 -0.19 12.31
CA ILE A 4 2.08 0.16 11.36
C ILE A 4 2.61 -0.15 9.96
N ILE A 5 2.08 -1.19 9.34
CA ILE A 5 2.44 -1.56 7.96
C ILE A 5 1.55 -0.88 6.91
N ASN A 6 0.33 -0.45 7.30
CA ASN A 6 -0.66 0.18 6.43
C ASN A 6 -1.28 1.41 7.08
N ALA A 7 -1.39 2.51 6.32
CA ALA A 7 -2.08 3.74 6.70
C ALA A 7 -3.31 3.96 5.83
N ARG A 8 -4.44 4.35 6.45
CA ARG A 8 -5.70 4.61 5.74
C ARG A 8 -5.71 6.03 5.19
N SER A 9 -5.89 6.19 3.88
CA SER A 9 -5.88 7.50 3.21
C SER A 9 -6.90 8.49 3.79
N GLU A 10 -8.03 7.98 4.29
CA GLU A 10 -9.11 8.78 4.88
C GLU A 10 -8.68 9.55 6.14
N THR A 11 -7.57 9.16 6.77
CA THR A 11 -7.09 9.81 8.00
C THR A 11 -5.59 10.11 8.00
N VAL A 12 -4.87 9.77 6.93
CA VAL A 12 -3.40 9.90 6.87
C VAL A 12 -2.94 11.36 6.81
N PHE A 13 -3.81 12.28 6.37
CA PHE A 13 -3.49 13.71 6.29
C PHE A 13 -4.16 14.57 7.37
N ASP A 14 -5.11 14.01 8.13
CA ASP A 14 -5.89 14.76 9.12
C ASP A 14 -5.37 14.61 10.55
N LYS A 15 -4.61 13.56 10.84
CA LYS A 15 -4.14 13.26 12.20
C LYS A 15 -2.85 14.00 12.51
N SER A 16 -2.79 14.62 13.69
CA SER A 16 -1.54 15.11 14.30
C SER A 16 -0.44 14.05 14.37
N ALA A 17 -0.81 12.76 14.36
CA ALA A 17 0.09 11.62 14.28
C ALA A 17 0.99 11.58 13.03
N PHE A 18 0.72 12.39 12.01
CA PHE A 18 1.54 12.46 10.79
C PHE A 18 2.31 13.78 10.63
N GLN A 19 2.30 14.64 11.65
CA GLN A 19 3.20 15.80 11.68
C GLN A 19 4.65 15.32 11.75
N GLY A 20 5.46 15.68 10.75
CA GLY A 20 6.85 15.26 10.64
C GLY A 20 7.07 13.92 9.92
N VAL A 21 5.99 13.24 9.50
CA VAL A 21 6.06 12.01 8.71
C VAL A 21 6.30 12.37 7.24
N GLY A 22 7.31 11.75 6.63
CA GLY A 22 7.63 11.92 5.21
C GLY A 22 6.74 11.06 4.31
N ARG A 23 6.82 11.31 3.00
CA ARG A 23 6.22 10.45 1.97
C ARG A 23 7.28 9.70 1.20
N ALA A 24 6.98 8.45 0.85
CA ALA A 24 7.84 7.54 0.13
C ALA A 24 7.06 6.84 -0.99
N VAL A 25 7.78 6.22 -1.93
CA VAL A 25 7.21 5.34 -2.96
C VAL A 25 7.87 3.98 -2.82
N VAL A 26 7.06 2.92 -2.86
CA VAL A 26 7.53 1.53 -2.77
C VAL A 26 7.27 0.85 -4.12
N PRO A 27 8.31 0.66 -4.95
CA PRO A 27 8.21 -0.15 -6.16
C PRO A 27 8.05 -1.63 -5.79
N VAL A 28 7.08 -2.31 -6.39
CA VAL A 28 6.86 -3.75 -6.22
C VAL A 28 6.49 -4.38 -7.56
N ASP A 29 6.84 -5.65 -7.76
CA ASP A 29 6.36 -6.40 -8.93
C ASP A 29 4.87 -6.75 -8.80
N GLY A 30 4.41 -6.93 -7.57
CA GLY A 30 3.05 -7.33 -7.23
C GLY A 30 2.83 -7.37 -5.72
N TRP A 31 1.61 -7.70 -5.30
CA TRP A 31 1.30 -8.02 -3.90
C TRP A 31 0.35 -9.21 -3.81
N TYR A 32 0.13 -9.71 -2.60
CA TYR A 32 -0.77 -10.82 -2.34
C TYR A 32 -1.97 -10.39 -1.50
N GLU A 33 -3.13 -10.96 -1.79
CA GLU A 33 -4.34 -10.82 -0.98
C GLU A 33 -4.98 -12.18 -0.70
N TRP A 34 -5.75 -12.25 0.38
CA TRP A 34 -6.37 -13.49 0.83
C TRP A 34 -7.89 -13.36 0.92
N THR A 35 -8.61 -14.35 0.41
CA THR A 35 -10.07 -14.50 0.61
C THR A 35 -10.42 -15.80 1.30
N GLY A 36 -11.60 -15.84 1.90
CA GLY A 36 -12.15 -17.03 2.53
C GLY A 36 -11.82 -17.14 4.02
N GLU A 37 -12.21 -18.26 4.61
CA GLU A 37 -12.09 -18.49 6.05
C GLU A 37 -10.65 -18.79 6.49
N LYS A 38 -10.34 -18.58 7.77
CA LYS A 38 -8.98 -18.67 8.34
C LYS A 38 -8.22 -19.96 7.99
N ARG A 39 -8.90 -21.09 7.79
CA ARG A 39 -8.31 -22.40 7.43
C ARG A 39 -8.48 -22.80 5.96
N HIS A 40 -9.21 -22.00 5.19
CA HIS A 40 -9.56 -22.26 3.79
C HIS A 40 -9.29 -21.01 2.94
N LYS A 41 -8.15 -20.36 3.19
CA LYS A 41 -7.78 -19.14 2.48
C LYS A 41 -7.39 -19.47 1.04
N THR A 42 -7.93 -18.70 0.11
CA THR A 42 -7.38 -18.60 -1.25
C THR A 42 -6.43 -17.41 -1.28
N VAL A 43 -5.23 -17.63 -1.82
CA VAL A 43 -4.23 -16.57 -2.01
C VAL A 43 -4.30 -16.09 -3.45
N TRP A 44 -4.30 -14.78 -3.63
CA TRP A 44 -4.34 -14.13 -4.93
C TRP A 44 -3.04 -13.35 -5.10
N ARG A 45 -2.34 -13.56 -6.22
CA ARG A 45 -1.26 -12.71 -6.68
C ARG A 45 -1.84 -11.60 -7.55
N ILE A 46 -1.47 -10.36 -7.26
CA ILE A 46 -1.96 -9.18 -7.96
C ILE A 46 -0.78 -8.40 -8.52
N GLU A 47 -0.79 -8.18 -9.83
CA GLU A 47 0.27 -7.55 -10.62
C GLU A 47 -0.36 -6.59 -11.64
N THR A 48 0.44 -5.81 -12.35
CA THR A 48 -0.05 -5.09 -13.54
C THR A 48 -0.37 -6.07 -14.68
N ALA A 49 -1.37 -5.73 -15.50
CA ALA A 49 -1.69 -6.51 -16.69
C ALA A 49 -0.58 -6.50 -17.75
N ASP A 50 0.28 -5.47 -17.76
CA ASP A 50 1.37 -5.28 -18.72
C ASP A 50 2.76 -5.69 -18.21
N GLY A 51 2.85 -6.19 -16.98
CA GLY A 51 4.10 -6.66 -16.36
C GLY A 51 5.04 -5.53 -15.91
N THR A 52 4.60 -4.27 -15.92
CA THR A 52 5.37 -3.15 -15.36
C THR A 52 5.29 -3.12 -13.82
N PRO A 53 6.34 -2.66 -13.11
CA PRO A 53 6.27 -2.55 -11.66
C PRO A 53 5.18 -1.58 -11.19
N LEU A 54 4.55 -1.94 -10.09
CA LEU A 54 3.59 -1.09 -9.36
C LEU A 54 4.34 -0.13 -8.44
N LEU A 55 3.78 1.07 -8.25
CA LEU A 55 4.34 2.08 -7.38
C LEU A 55 3.35 2.36 -6.25
N PHE A 56 3.59 1.81 -5.06
CA PHE A 56 2.76 2.11 -3.89
C PHE A 56 3.11 3.47 -3.31
N ALA A 57 2.10 4.30 -3.06
CA ALA A 57 2.21 5.43 -2.16
C ALA A 57 2.44 4.92 -0.73
N ALA A 58 3.43 5.48 -0.05
CA ALA A 58 3.74 5.16 1.33
C ALA A 58 4.06 6.42 2.14
N ILE A 59 3.92 6.30 3.45
CA ILE A 59 4.45 7.27 4.41
C ILE A 59 5.69 6.67 5.08
N THR A 60 6.59 7.51 5.57
CA THR A 60 7.82 7.08 6.23
C THR A 60 8.15 7.95 7.43
N ASP A 61 8.68 7.32 8.47
CA ASP A 61 9.09 7.99 9.69
C ASP A 61 10.39 7.36 10.20
N ARG A 62 11.12 8.11 11.03
CA ARG A 62 12.30 7.62 11.74
C ARG A 62 12.00 7.61 13.22
N TRP A 63 11.77 6.42 13.75
CA TRP A 63 11.61 6.24 15.18
C TRP A 63 12.97 6.22 15.88
N THR A 64 13.06 6.83 17.06
CA THR A 64 14.25 6.77 17.92
C THR A 64 13.96 5.91 19.13
N ALA A 65 14.62 4.76 19.23
CA ALA A 65 14.50 3.83 20.34
C ALA A 65 15.19 4.37 21.60
N PRO A 66 14.82 3.87 22.80
CA PRO A 66 15.61 4.10 24.00
C PRO A 66 17.07 3.71 23.76
N GLY A 67 18.00 4.61 24.06
CA GLY A 67 19.44 4.42 23.77
C GLY A 67 19.93 5.05 22.46
N GLY A 68 19.07 5.76 21.73
CA GLY A 68 19.47 6.57 20.57
C GLY A 68 19.58 5.79 19.25
N GLN A 69 19.17 4.52 19.22
CA GLN A 69 19.09 3.77 17.97
C GLN A 69 17.95 4.31 17.10
N HIS A 70 18.25 4.60 15.83
CA HIS A 70 17.23 4.99 14.86
C HIS A 70 16.70 3.78 14.09
N VAL A 71 15.39 3.75 13.87
CA VAL A 71 14.70 2.74 13.08
C VAL A 71 13.87 3.46 12.02
N ASP A 72 14.28 3.29 10.76
CA ASP A 72 13.51 3.77 9.61
C ASP A 72 12.33 2.83 9.37
N GLN A 73 11.14 3.41 9.25
CA GLN A 73 9.90 2.68 9.06
C GLN A 73 9.08 3.30 7.93
N PHE A 74 8.24 2.48 7.30
CA PHE A 74 7.27 2.93 6.32
C PHE A 74 5.95 2.17 6.46
N ALA A 75 4.88 2.80 6.00
CA ALA A 75 3.56 2.18 5.89
C ALA A 75 2.98 2.47 4.51
N ALA A 76 2.47 1.45 3.83
CA ALA A 76 1.77 1.64 2.57
C ALA A 76 0.45 2.38 2.82
N VAL A 77 0.11 3.34 1.96
CA VAL A 77 -1.17 4.04 2.03
C VAL A 77 -2.22 3.20 1.32
N THR A 78 -3.38 3.07 1.93
CA THR A 78 -4.50 2.27 1.40
C THR A 78 -5.73 3.14 1.20
N CYS A 79 -6.56 2.78 0.23
CA CYS A 79 -7.86 3.38 -0.07
C CYS A 79 -8.94 2.28 -0.21
N GLU A 80 -10.16 2.69 -0.55
CA GLU A 80 -11.20 1.76 -0.99
C GLU A 80 -10.75 0.93 -2.22
N PRO A 81 -11.24 -0.31 -2.38
CA PRO A 81 -10.87 -1.13 -3.52
C PRO A 81 -11.60 -0.68 -4.78
N ASN A 82 -10.96 -0.95 -5.92
CA ASN A 82 -11.60 -0.89 -7.24
C ASN A 82 -12.50 -2.12 -7.44
N ASP A 83 -13.18 -2.23 -8.58
CA ASP A 83 -14.13 -3.32 -8.80
C ASP A 83 -13.46 -4.68 -9.06
N ASP A 84 -12.22 -4.68 -9.55
CA ASP A 84 -11.44 -5.90 -9.74
C ASP A 84 -11.10 -6.55 -8.39
N LEU A 85 -10.75 -5.73 -7.39
CA LEU A 85 -10.28 -6.20 -6.09
C LEU A 85 -11.38 -6.31 -5.03
N ARG A 86 -12.52 -5.61 -5.20
CA ARG A 86 -13.63 -5.61 -4.23
C ARG A 86 -14.12 -7.01 -3.84
N PRO A 87 -14.21 -8.01 -4.74
CA PRO A 87 -14.58 -9.38 -4.36
C PRO A 87 -13.54 -10.08 -3.48
N ILE A 88 -12.30 -9.56 -3.45
CA ILE A 88 -11.14 -10.18 -2.81
C ILE A 88 -10.82 -9.52 -1.48
N HIS A 89 -10.73 -8.20 -1.45
CA HIS A 89 -10.37 -7.47 -0.25
C HIS A 89 -11.07 -6.12 -0.18
N HIS A 90 -11.38 -5.69 1.03
CA HIS A 90 -12.12 -4.44 1.31
C HIS A 90 -11.22 -3.19 1.28
N ARG A 91 -9.93 -3.33 1.01
CA ARG A 91 -8.95 -2.25 0.89
C ARG A 91 -7.98 -2.56 -0.24
N MET A 92 -7.43 -1.51 -0.81
CA MET A 92 -6.41 -1.56 -1.85
C MET A 92 -5.27 -0.60 -1.51
N GLY A 93 -4.05 -0.92 -1.92
CA GLY A 93 -2.96 0.06 -1.92
C GLY A 93 -3.27 1.25 -2.82
N VAL A 94 -2.86 2.45 -2.40
CA VAL A 94 -2.84 3.60 -3.29
C VAL A 94 -1.68 3.40 -4.26
N LEU A 95 -2.02 3.04 -5.50
CA LEU A 95 -1.07 2.90 -6.59
C LEU A 95 -0.90 4.25 -7.29
N LEU A 96 0.35 4.60 -7.60
CA LEU A 96 0.73 5.82 -8.29
C LEU A 96 1.05 5.53 -9.75
N ARG A 97 0.65 6.43 -10.65
CA ARG A 97 1.23 6.46 -11.99
C ARG A 97 2.63 7.08 -11.93
N PRO A 98 3.54 6.74 -12.86
CA PRO A 98 4.87 7.35 -12.91
C PRO A 98 4.85 8.88 -12.88
N GLU A 99 3.89 9.51 -13.56
CA GLU A 99 3.69 10.96 -13.59
C GLU A 99 3.27 11.56 -12.24
N ASP A 100 2.61 10.77 -11.38
CA ASP A 100 2.08 11.22 -10.09
C ASP A 100 3.12 11.14 -8.97
N VAL A 101 4.24 10.43 -9.18
CA VAL A 101 5.31 10.22 -8.18
C VAL A 101 5.84 11.54 -7.62
N ARG A 102 6.08 12.54 -8.49
CA ARG A 102 6.60 13.84 -8.03
C ARG A 102 5.59 14.60 -7.19
N THR A 103 4.31 14.53 -7.57
CA THR A 103 3.20 15.13 -6.82
C THR A 103 3.05 14.45 -5.47
N TRP A 104 3.15 13.12 -5.42
CA TRP A 104 3.14 12.38 -4.17
C TRP A 104 4.29 12.77 -3.26
N LEU A 105 5.54 12.78 -3.74
CA LEU A 105 6.69 13.06 -2.90
C LEU A 105 6.75 14.52 -2.43
N ASN A 106 6.52 15.48 -3.34
CA ASN A 106 6.85 16.89 -3.10
C ASN A 106 5.64 17.83 -3.09
N GLY A 107 4.45 17.34 -3.43
CA GLY A 107 3.23 18.16 -3.42
C GLY A 107 2.80 18.57 -2.01
N SER A 108 1.89 19.54 -1.94
CA SER A 108 1.14 19.79 -0.71
C SER A 108 0.34 18.55 -0.30
N ASP A 109 -0.02 18.44 0.98
CA ASP A 109 -0.84 17.32 1.47
C ASP A 109 -2.18 17.22 0.72
N LYS A 110 -2.77 18.36 0.33
CA LYS A 110 -3.96 18.39 -0.52
C LYS A 110 -3.73 17.77 -1.91
N GLN A 111 -2.59 18.03 -2.53
CA GLN A 111 -2.23 17.43 -3.82
C GLN A 111 -1.97 15.93 -3.65
N ALA A 112 -1.23 15.52 -2.62
CA ALA A 112 -0.98 14.11 -2.33
C ALA A 112 -2.28 13.35 -2.05
N ALA A 113 -3.19 13.92 -1.24
CA ALA A 113 -4.50 13.34 -0.92
C ALA A 113 -5.37 13.13 -2.17
N SER A 114 -5.25 14.00 -3.19
CA SER A 114 -5.99 13.83 -4.45
C SER A 114 -5.60 12.59 -5.25
N LEU A 115 -4.43 12.01 -4.96
CA LEU A 115 -3.94 10.76 -5.57
C LEU A 115 -4.44 9.51 -4.83
N CYS A 116 -5.04 9.65 -3.64
CA CYS A 116 -5.49 8.53 -2.83
C CYS A 116 -6.84 7.96 -3.28
N VAL A 117 -6.89 7.51 -4.53
CA VAL A 117 -8.08 6.96 -5.18
C VAL A 117 -7.83 5.51 -5.62
N PRO A 118 -8.88 4.70 -5.78
CA PRO A 118 -8.73 3.35 -6.32
C PRO A 118 -8.10 3.35 -7.71
N TRP A 119 -7.26 2.36 -7.99
CA TRP A 119 -6.64 2.22 -9.31
C TRP A 119 -7.69 1.90 -10.39
N PRO A 120 -7.50 2.31 -11.65
CA PRO A 120 -8.47 2.03 -12.71
C PRO A 120 -8.74 0.52 -12.88
N ASN A 121 -10.02 0.17 -13.05
CA ASN A 121 -10.46 -1.20 -13.33
C ASN A 121 -9.80 -1.76 -14.61
N GLY A 122 -9.61 -3.08 -14.67
CA GLY A 122 -9.08 -3.80 -15.82
C GLY A 122 -7.58 -3.57 -16.10
N ARG A 123 -6.85 -2.96 -15.15
CA ARG A 123 -5.40 -2.73 -15.23
C ARG A 123 -4.57 -3.72 -14.42
N LEU A 124 -5.24 -4.47 -13.55
CA LEU A 124 -4.61 -5.47 -12.71
C LEU A 124 -4.78 -6.86 -13.32
N LYS A 125 -3.74 -7.67 -13.20
CA LYS A 125 -3.80 -9.11 -13.39
C LYS A 125 -3.94 -9.75 -12.02
N ILE A 126 -5.03 -10.49 -11.82
CA ILE A 126 -5.35 -11.14 -10.54
C ILE A 126 -5.44 -12.64 -10.79
N GLU A 127 -4.52 -13.39 -10.21
CA GLU A 127 -4.42 -14.83 -10.38
C GLU A 127 -4.39 -15.54 -9.03
N LYS A 128 -4.96 -16.73 -8.96
CA LYS A 128 -4.76 -17.58 -7.78
C LYS A 128 -3.28 -17.94 -7.69
N ALA A 129 -2.66 -17.68 -6.55
CA ALA A 129 -1.28 -18.05 -6.32
C ALA A 129 -1.19 -19.56 -6.07
N GLU A 130 -0.24 -20.21 -6.76
CA GLU A 130 0.11 -21.62 -6.57
C GLU A 130 1.43 -21.74 -5.80
N GLY A 131 1.64 -22.88 -5.14
CA GLY A 131 2.90 -23.14 -4.44
C GLY A 131 3.21 -22.21 -3.26
N VAL A 132 2.19 -21.58 -2.67
CA VAL A 132 2.35 -20.71 -1.50
C VAL A 132 2.92 -21.51 -0.33
N ASP A 133 4.09 -21.08 0.15
CA ASP A 133 4.69 -21.62 1.37
C ASP A 133 3.97 -21.04 2.60
N TRP A 134 3.16 -21.86 3.24
CA TRP A 134 2.43 -21.51 4.46
C TRP A 134 3.26 -21.64 5.74
N SER A 135 4.53 -22.05 5.63
CA SER A 135 5.45 -22.21 6.77
C SER A 135 6.34 -20.98 7.01
N GLY A 136 6.31 -20.00 6.10
CA GLY A 136 6.98 -18.70 6.27
C GLY A 136 6.31 -17.81 7.34
N PRO A 137 7.02 -16.78 7.82
CA PRO A 137 6.51 -15.84 8.83
C PRO A 137 5.29 -15.03 8.36
#